data_AF-A0A958Z977-F1
#
_entry.id   AF-A0A958Z977-F1
#
_cell.length_a   1.000
_cell.length_b   1.000
_cell.length_c   1.000
_cell.angle_alpha   90.00
_cell.angle_beta   90.00
_cell.angle_gamma   90.00
#
_symmetry.space_group_name_H-M   'P 1'
#
loop_
_entity.id
_entity.type
_entity.pdbx_description
1 polymer ?
#
loop_
_entity_poly.entity_id
_entity_poly.type
_entity_poly.pdbx_seq_one_letter_code
_entity_poly.pdbx_strand_id
1 'polypeptide(L)'
;MKNVLRPYSFLLYLLTLLVFFFVGIFYANFVDAGKDQMLAGAAIVLGYGAVTAFIALVLSIIFAIYSSRKRIVLLNKVLLVALFVFVGYFIWNYYSTVRSQEVKPSEVQPTTPTSVTKELSTVGRSIESKPDPKLDSANTLLS
;
A
#
# COMPACT_ATOMS: atom_id res chain seq x y z
N MET A 1 -35.00 1.69 19.85
CA MET A 1 -34.03 0.63 19.46
C MET A 1 -34.55 -0.38 18.41
N LYS A 2 -35.86 -0.57 18.21
CA LYS A 2 -36.43 -1.57 17.26
C LYS A 2 -36.13 -1.34 15.76
N ASN A 3 -35.51 -0.22 15.39
CA ASN A 3 -35.21 0.14 14.00
C ASN A 3 -33.77 -0.18 13.58
N VAL A 4 -32.86 -0.42 14.53
CA VAL A 4 -31.42 -0.61 14.28
C VAL A 4 -31.12 -2.02 13.76
N LEU A 5 -31.94 -3.01 14.14
CA LEU A 5 -31.81 -4.43 13.77
C LEU A 5 -32.71 -4.85 12.59
N ARG A 6 -33.31 -3.89 11.87
CA ARG A 6 -34.13 -4.23 10.70
C ARG A 6 -33.22 -4.55 9.50
N PRO A 7 -33.56 -5.52 8.64
CA PRO A 7 -32.71 -5.95 7.53
C PRO A 7 -32.33 -4.82 6.56
N TYR A 8 -33.21 -3.83 6.38
CA TYR A 8 -32.93 -2.67 5.54
C TYR A 8 -31.90 -1.70 6.12
N SER A 9 -31.71 -1.68 7.45
CA SER A 9 -30.68 -0.88 8.13
C SER A 9 -29.32 -1.57 8.02
N PHE A 10 -29.29 -2.91 8.00
CA PHE A 10 -28.05 -3.67 7.77
C PHE A 10 -27.46 -3.38 6.38
N LEU A 11 -28.32 -3.32 5.36
CA LEU A 11 -27.89 -2.94 4.01
C LEU A 11 -27.30 -1.51 3.98
N LEU A 12 -27.86 -0.58 4.75
CA LEU A 12 -27.33 0.78 4.87
C LEU A 12 -25.92 0.79 5.47
N TYR A 13 -25.69 0.04 6.54
CA TYR A 13 -24.37 -0.05 7.18
C TYR A 13 -23.32 -0.63 6.23
N LEU A 14 -23.67 -1.72 5.55
CA LEU A 14 -22.77 -2.37 4.60
C LEU A 14 -22.45 -1.47 3.40
N LEU A 15 -23.46 -0.85 2.79
CA LEU A 15 -23.24 0.07 1.68
C LEU A 15 -22.44 1.30 2.12
N THR A 16 -22.70 1.84 3.31
CA THR A 16 -21.98 3.01 3.82
C THR A 16 -20.51 2.67 4.04
N LEU A 17 -20.23 1.54 4.69
CA LEU A 17 -18.87 1.05 4.89
C LEU A 17 -18.15 0.93 3.54
N LEU A 18 -18.77 0.29 2.56
CA LEU A 18 -18.13 0.03 1.28
C LEU A 18 -17.91 1.31 0.45
N VAL A 19 -18.91 2.19 0.36
CA VAL A 19 -18.80 3.44 -0.38
C VAL A 19 -17.76 4.36 0.26
N PHE A 20 -17.79 4.56 1.58
CA PHE A 20 -16.85 5.44 2.26
C PHE A 20 -15.42 4.89 2.32
N PHE A 21 -15.27 3.56 2.23
CA PHE A 21 -13.97 2.93 2.02
C PHE A 21 -13.36 3.36 0.68
N PHE A 22 -14.12 3.28 -0.42
CA PHE A 22 -13.68 3.77 -1.73
C PHE A 22 -13.44 5.28 -1.75
N VAL A 23 -14.29 6.07 -1.07
CA VAL A 23 -14.06 7.52 -0.90
C VAL A 23 -12.73 7.79 -0.21
N GLY A 24 -12.39 7.05 0.85
CA GLY A 24 -11.11 7.19 1.56
C GLY A 24 -9.92 6.81 0.69
N ILE A 25 -10.03 5.72 -0.08
CA ILE A 25 -9.01 5.35 -1.06
C ILE A 25 -8.85 6.45 -2.12
N PHE A 26 -9.95 6.98 -2.64
CA PHE A 26 -9.91 8.03 -3.65
C PHE A 26 -9.25 9.31 -3.11
N TYR A 27 -9.58 9.67 -1.87
CA TYR A 27 -8.95 10.78 -1.17
C TYR A 27 -7.45 10.56 -0.96
N ALA A 28 -7.04 9.35 -0.56
CA ALA A 28 -5.64 8.98 -0.40
C ALA A 28 -4.86 9.10 -1.72
N ASN A 29 -5.44 8.67 -2.84
CA ASN A 29 -4.85 8.86 -4.17
C ASN A 29 -4.76 10.35 -4.55
N PHE A 30 -5.78 11.15 -4.21
CA PHE A 30 -5.79 12.59 -4.50
C PHE A 30 -4.68 13.36 -3.76
N VAL A 31 -4.36 12.96 -2.53
CA VAL A 31 -3.27 13.58 -1.74
C VAL A 31 -1.92 12.89 -1.95
N ASP A 32 -1.79 12.03 -2.98
CA ASP A 32 -0.57 11.25 -3.27
C ASP A 32 -0.06 10.44 -2.05
N ALA A 33 -0.97 9.98 -1.18
CA ALA A 33 -0.61 9.22 0.01
C ALA A 33 0.07 7.90 -0.38
N GLY A 34 1.32 7.71 0.05
CA GLY A 34 2.06 6.49 -0.24
C GLY A 34 2.69 6.42 -1.63
N LYS A 35 2.80 7.55 -2.33
CA LYS A 35 3.57 7.66 -3.58
C LYS A 35 5.02 7.23 -3.35
N ASP A 36 5.60 6.55 -4.35
CA ASP A 36 6.95 5.96 -4.32
C ASP A 36 7.19 4.84 -3.31
N GLN A 37 6.16 4.45 -2.57
CA GLN A 37 6.22 3.35 -1.62
C GLN A 37 5.38 2.20 -2.17
N MET A 38 5.99 1.27 -2.92
CA MET A 38 5.28 0.17 -3.62
C MET A 38 4.18 -0.51 -2.76
N LEU A 39 4.58 -1.41 -1.85
CA LEU A 39 3.64 -2.16 -1.01
C LEU A 39 3.17 -1.34 0.20
N ALA A 40 4.06 -0.54 0.78
CA ALA A 40 3.72 0.29 1.94
C ALA A 40 2.71 1.41 1.58
N GLY A 41 2.78 1.96 0.37
CA GLY A 41 1.80 2.90 -0.14
C GLY A 41 0.42 2.29 -0.29
N ALA A 42 0.33 1.04 -0.76
CA ALA A 42 -0.94 0.32 -0.78
C ALA A 42 -1.54 0.17 0.64
N ALA A 43 -0.71 -0.15 1.64
CA ALA A 43 -1.17 -0.24 3.03
C ALA A 43 -1.63 1.12 3.58
N ILE A 44 -0.92 2.21 3.26
CA ILE A 44 -1.33 3.57 3.64
C ILE A 44 -2.69 3.92 3.02
N VAL A 45 -2.84 3.71 1.72
CA VAL A 45 -4.09 3.98 0.98
C VAL A 45 -5.26 3.13 1.54
N LEU A 46 -5.02 1.85 1.81
CA LEU A 46 -6.01 0.99 2.48
C LEU A 46 -6.36 1.49 3.89
N GLY A 47 -5.37 1.99 4.63
CA GLY A 47 -5.58 2.60 5.94
C GLY A 47 -6.50 3.80 5.91
N TYR A 48 -6.30 4.71 4.94
CA TYR A 48 -7.22 5.83 4.71
C TYR A 48 -8.65 5.36 4.44
N GLY A 49 -8.81 4.37 3.56
CA GLY A 49 -10.11 3.74 3.31
C GLY A 49 -10.75 3.14 4.58
N ALA A 50 -9.96 2.42 5.38
CA ALA A 50 -10.45 1.79 6.60
C ALA A 50 -10.89 2.82 7.65
N VAL A 51 -10.10 3.88 7.88
CA VAL A 51 -10.42 4.94 8.85
C VAL A 51 -11.69 5.69 8.43
N THR A 52 -11.80 6.10 7.16
CA THR A 52 -13.01 6.79 6.69
C THR A 52 -14.24 5.89 6.75
N ALA A 53 -14.10 4.61 6.40
CA ALA A 53 -15.20 3.64 6.47
C ALA A 53 -15.67 3.41 7.92
N PHE A 54 -14.74 3.34 8.87
CA PHE A 54 -15.07 3.18 10.28
C PHE A 54 -15.84 4.39 10.83
N ILE A 55 -15.37 5.61 10.55
CA ILE A 55 -16.07 6.84 10.95
C ILE A 55 -17.47 6.90 10.30
N ALA A 56 -17.55 6.58 9.01
CA ALA A 56 -18.83 6.57 8.30
C ALA A 56 -19.79 5.49 8.82
N LEU A 57 -19.31 4.32 9.23
CA LEU A 57 -20.12 3.28 9.86
C LEU A 57 -20.74 3.80 11.15
N VAL A 58 -19.96 4.44 12.03
CA VAL A 58 -20.47 5.02 13.28
C VAL A 58 -21.54 6.08 12.98
N LEU A 59 -21.29 6.97 12.02
CA LEU A 59 -22.27 7.96 11.58
C LEU A 59 -23.53 7.31 11.02
N SER A 60 -23.41 6.21 10.27
CA SER A 60 -24.54 5.49 9.68
C SER A 60 -25.46 4.88 10.75
N ILE A 61 -24.90 4.38 11.85
CA ILE A 61 -25.66 3.84 12.98
C ILE A 61 -26.46 4.96 13.64
N ILE A 62 -25.83 6.11 13.90
CA ILE A 62 -26.50 7.29 14.44
C ILE A 62 -27.63 7.72 13.49
N PHE A 63 -27.34 7.79 12.19
CA PHE A 63 -28.33 8.21 11.19
C PHE A 63 -29.53 7.26 11.11
N ALA A 64 -29.30 5.94 11.26
CA ALA A 64 -30.34 4.93 11.27
C ALA A 64 -31.26 5.00 12.50
N ILE A 65 -30.78 5.55 13.62
CA ILE A 65 -31.60 5.75 14.83
C ILE A 65 -32.64 6.85 14.61
N TYR A 66 -32.25 7.95 13.96
CA TYR A 66 -33.10 9.13 13.78
C TYR A 66 -33.87 9.15 12.44
N SER A 67 -33.49 8.32 11.46
CA SER A 67 -34.11 8.32 10.14
C SER A 67 -35.41 7.52 10.04
N SER A 68 -36.33 8.03 9.23
CA SER A 68 -37.53 7.30 8.82
C SER A 68 -37.20 6.24 7.77
N ARG A 69 -38.05 5.20 7.66
CA ARG A 69 -37.88 4.10 6.69
C ARG A 69 -37.68 4.60 5.26
N LYS A 70 -38.43 5.63 4.84
CA LYS A 70 -38.33 6.22 3.49
C LYS A 70 -36.93 6.79 3.22
N ARG A 71 -36.33 7.45 4.20
CA ARG A 71 -34.96 8.02 4.08
C ARG A 71 -33.90 6.93 4.00
N ILE A 72 -34.02 5.87 4.80
CA ILE A 72 -33.09 4.73 4.76
C ILE A 72 -33.08 4.07 3.37
N VAL A 73 -34.27 3.84 2.79
CA VAL A 73 -34.37 3.25 1.44
C VAL A 73 -33.81 4.19 0.37
N LEU A 74 -34.07 5.49 0.47
CA LEU A 74 -33.51 6.48 -0.44
C LEU A 74 -31.97 6.50 -0.36
N LEU A 75 -31.41 6.53 0.85
CA LEU A 75 -29.96 6.49 1.06
C LEU A 75 -29.35 5.22 0.49
N ASN A 76 -29.93 4.05 0.76
CA ASN A 76 -29.45 2.80 0.17
C ASN A 76 -29.41 2.88 -1.36
N LYS A 77 -30.44 3.44 -2.00
CA LYS A 77 -30.47 3.61 -3.45
C LYS A 77 -29.35 4.56 -3.93
N VAL A 78 -29.15 5.68 -3.26
CA VAL A 78 -28.07 6.64 -3.58
C VAL A 78 -26.70 6.01 -3.39
N LEU A 79 -26.46 5.33 -2.26
CA LEU A 79 -25.20 4.66 -1.99
C LEU A 79 -24.93 3.52 -2.97
N LEU A 80 -25.96 2.79 -3.40
CA LEU A 80 -25.82 1.74 -4.40
C LEU A 80 -25.35 2.34 -5.74
N VAL A 81 -25.98 3.43 -6.19
CA VAL A 81 -25.54 4.14 -7.40
C VAL A 81 -24.11 4.65 -7.26
N ALA A 82 -23.77 5.25 -6.11
CA ALA A 82 -22.41 5.72 -5.84
C ALA A 82 -21.39 4.57 -5.91
N LEU A 83 -21.71 3.41 -5.33
CA LEU A 83 -20.86 2.23 -5.40
C LEU A 83 -20.62 1.77 -6.84
N PHE A 84 -21.67 1.72 -7.67
CA PHE A 84 -21.53 1.38 -9.09
C PHE A 84 -20.63 2.37 -9.84
N VAL A 85 -20.73 3.67 -9.53
CA VAL A 85 -19.84 4.69 -10.12
C VAL A 85 -18.39 4.47 -9.70
N PHE A 86 -18.13 4.23 -8.41
CA PHE A 86 -16.77 3.94 -7.92
C PHE A 86 -16.19 2.68 -8.54
N VAL A 87 -16.94 1.59 -8.57
CA VAL A 87 -16.49 0.32 -9.16
C VAL A 87 -16.25 0.48 -10.67
N GLY A 88 -17.16 1.14 -11.38
CA GLY A 88 -17.00 1.43 -12.81
C GLY A 88 -15.75 2.27 -13.10
N TYR A 89 -15.50 3.30 -12.30
CA TYR A 89 -14.28 4.10 -12.37
C TYR A 89 -13.02 3.26 -12.13
N PHE A 90 -13.00 2.43 -11.09
CA PHE A 90 -11.85 1.57 -10.78
C PHE A 90 -11.55 0.56 -11.88
N ILE A 91 -12.58 -0.08 -12.45
CA ILE A 91 -12.43 -1.02 -13.56
C ILE A 91 -11.89 -0.30 -14.80
N TRP A 92 -12.44 0.86 -15.13
CA TRP A 92 -11.97 1.65 -16.27
C TRP A 92 -10.51 2.11 -16.09
N ASN A 93 -10.17 2.61 -14.90
CA ASN A 93 -8.81 3.03 -14.57
C ASN A 93 -7.82 1.85 -14.63
N TYR A 94 -8.23 0.68 -14.14
CA TYR A 94 -7.42 -0.54 -14.24
C TYR A 94 -7.17 -0.94 -15.70
N TYR A 95 -8.23 -1.01 -16.51
CA TYR A 95 -8.11 -1.42 -17.91
C TYR A 95 -7.28 -0.44 -18.74
N SER A 96 -7.49 0.87 -18.55
CA SER A 96 -6.70 1.90 -19.24
C SER A 96 -5.23 1.89 -18.83
N THR A 97 -4.92 1.66 -17.55
CA THR A 97 -3.54 1.59 -17.06
C THR A 97 -2.81 0.35 -17.57
N VAL A 98 -3.45 -0.83 -17.51
CA VAL A 98 -2.84 -2.09 -17.97
C VAL A 98 -2.61 -2.05 -19.48
N ARG A 99 -3.60 -1.60 -20.26
CA ARG A 99 -3.50 -1.55 -21.73
C ARG A 99 -2.46 -0.53 -22.21
N SER A 100 -2.24 0.54 -21.46
CA SER A 100 -1.19 1.54 -21.78
C SER A 100 0.22 1.02 -21.51
N GLN A 101 0.38 0.02 -20.63
CA GLN A 101 1.68 -0.61 -20.39
C GLN A 101 2.03 -1.67 -21.44
N GLU A 102 1.04 -2.31 -22.08
CA GLU A 102 1.29 -3.23 -23.20
C GLU A 102 1.67 -2.51 -24.51
N VAL A 103 1.37 -1.21 -24.65
CA VAL A 103 1.64 -0.42 -25.87
C VAL A 103 2.88 0.48 -25.74
N LYS A 104 3.67 0.37 -24.67
CA LYS A 104 5.05 0.91 -24.70
C LYS A 104 5.96 -0.18 -25.26
N PRO A 105 6.52 -0.04 -26.48
CA PRO A 105 7.64 -0.86 -26.89
C PRO A 105 8.73 -0.67 -25.84
N SER A 106 9.10 -1.75 -25.16
CA SER A 106 10.36 -1.83 -24.44
C SER A 106 11.44 -1.30 -25.39
N GLU A 107 12.04 -0.17 -25.03
CA GLU A 107 13.31 0.22 -25.60
C GLU A 107 14.29 -0.90 -25.25
N VAL A 108 14.60 -1.69 -26.27
CA VAL A 108 15.52 -2.81 -26.24
C VAL A 108 16.88 -2.27 -25.83
N GLN A 109 17.30 -2.52 -24.59
CA GLN A 109 18.72 -2.47 -24.25
C GLN A 109 19.37 -3.75 -24.77
N PRO A 110 20.32 -3.71 -25.73
CA PRO A 110 21.01 -4.91 -26.18
C PRO A 110 22.27 -5.19 -25.35
N THR A 111 22.48 -6.48 -25.06
CA THR A 111 23.74 -7.21 -24.77
C THR A 111 24.47 -6.93 -23.44
N THR A 112 24.75 -7.91 -22.56
CA THR A 112 25.51 -9.15 -22.82
C THR A 112 25.38 -10.17 -21.67
N PRO A 113 25.27 -11.49 -21.93
CA PRO A 113 25.55 -12.54 -20.94
C PRO A 113 27.02 -12.99 -21.07
N THR A 114 27.84 -12.85 -20.01
CA THR A 114 29.16 -13.51 -19.98
C THR A 114 29.20 -14.59 -18.91
N SER A 115 29.07 -15.80 -19.44
CA SER A 115 29.57 -17.10 -19.01
C SER A 115 30.39 -17.17 -17.71
N VAL A 116 30.00 -18.16 -16.91
CA VAL A 116 30.84 -18.93 -15.98
C VAL A 116 32.27 -19.09 -16.54
N THR A 117 33.28 -18.65 -15.78
CA THR A 117 34.67 -19.16 -15.89
C THR A 117 35.02 -19.74 -14.52
N LYS A 118 34.77 -21.03 -14.38
CA LYS A 118 35.36 -21.90 -13.37
C LYS A 118 36.62 -22.47 -14.05
N GLU A 119 37.79 -22.22 -13.47
CA GLU A 119 39.02 -23.05 -13.47
C GLU A 119 40.29 -22.17 -13.36
N LEU A 120 40.97 -22.35 -12.24
CA LEU A 120 42.42 -22.59 -12.17
C LEU A 120 43.41 -21.41 -12.22
N SER A 121 43.74 -20.87 -11.04
CA SER A 121 45.15 -20.66 -10.67
C SER A 121 45.30 -20.72 -9.15
N THR A 122 45.52 -21.93 -8.64
CA THR A 122 46.10 -22.21 -7.33
C THR A 122 47.60 -22.37 -7.54
N VAL A 123 48.41 -21.30 -7.56
CA VAL A 123 49.87 -21.40 -7.36
C VAL A 123 50.39 -20.03 -6.88
N GLY A 124 51.05 -19.96 -5.71
CA GLY A 124 51.86 -18.79 -5.36
C GLY A 124 52.07 -18.47 -3.88
N ARG A 125 52.52 -19.44 -3.08
CA ARG A 125 53.06 -19.22 -1.72
C ARG A 125 54.52 -18.74 -1.84
N SER A 126 54.86 -17.53 -1.41
CA SER A 126 56.21 -17.08 -0.96
C SER A 126 56.07 -15.66 -0.40
N ILE A 127 56.16 -15.45 0.92
CA ILE A 127 57.38 -15.08 1.68
C ILE A 127 57.92 -13.70 1.22
N GLU A 128 57.72 -12.66 2.04
CA GLU A 128 58.58 -11.46 2.14
C GLU A 128 58.28 -10.81 3.52
N SER A 129 58.85 -11.38 4.60
CA SER A 129 59.87 -10.78 5.47
C SER A 129 59.59 -9.37 6.07
N LYS A 130 59.32 -9.38 7.39
CA LYS A 130 59.60 -8.35 8.44
C LYS A 130 61.04 -7.75 8.28
N PRO A 131 61.47 -6.68 9.01
CA PRO A 131 60.80 -5.95 10.10
C PRO A 131 61.03 -4.42 10.12
N ASP A 132 60.43 -3.70 11.07
CA ASP A 132 61.17 -2.65 11.79
C ASP A 132 60.57 -2.30 13.17
N PRO A 133 61.40 -1.78 14.09
CA PRO A 133 61.26 -1.90 15.54
C PRO A 133 60.73 -0.61 16.18
N LYS A 134 60.16 -0.74 17.37
CA LYS A 134 60.22 0.24 18.47
C LYS A 134 59.34 -0.24 19.61
N LEU A 135 59.95 -0.85 20.62
CA LEU A 135 59.38 -0.86 21.95
C LEU A 135 60.54 -0.90 22.95
N ASP A 136 61.11 0.27 23.19
CA ASP A 136 61.89 0.50 24.39
C ASP A 136 61.68 1.95 24.84
N SER A 137 60.82 2.08 25.85
CA SER A 137 60.76 3.23 26.73
C SER A 137 59.95 2.83 27.95
N ALA A 138 60.70 2.30 28.91
CA ALA A 138 60.50 2.42 30.35
C ALA A 138 59.44 3.45 30.78
N ASN A 139 58.50 3.00 31.60
CA ASN A 139 58.16 3.67 32.85
C ASN A 139 57.60 2.61 33.83
N THR A 140 58.25 2.35 34.97
CA THR A 140 57.98 2.96 36.31
C THR A 140 56.57 2.59 36.79
N LEU A 141 56.31 1.87 37.89
CA LEU A 141 56.63 2.10 39.32
C LEU A 141 56.27 0.78 40.07
N LEU A 142 57.11 0.22 40.93
CA LEU A 142 57.16 0.50 42.38
C LEU A 142 55.80 0.77 43.04
N SER A 143 55.14 -0.31 43.47
CA SER A 143 54.41 -0.44 44.76
C SER A 143 53.91 -1.86 44.94
#